data_AF-A0AA40CDU3-F1
#
_entry.id   AF-A0AA40CDU3-F1
#
_cell.length_a   1.000
_cell.length_b   1.000
_cell.length_c   1.000
_cell.angle_alpha   90.00
_cell.angle_beta   90.00
_cell.angle_gamma   90.00
#
_symmetry.space_group_name_H-M   'P 1'
#
loop_
_entity.id
_entity.type
_entity.pdbx_description
1 polymer ?
#
loop_
_entity_poly.entity_id
_entity_poly.type
_entity_poly.pdbx_seq_one_letter_code
_entity_poly.pdbx_strand_id
1 'polypeptide(L)'
;MTIPEDLEPPKSVLSSLNGWGSSSMPAMGMATLITALHWRPFQALPMLFTPLLMFSSYVNLAGFKMDSAGMTAAWSGMYVLLAARRRPASLRNKFTLRGAVRATAMGLGVANTVAGGYTYATGDRKVEEEERVERDRWGMYNKE
;
A
#
# COMPACT_ATOMS: atom_id res chain seq x y z
N MET A 1 41.08 18.84 -5.52
CA MET A 1 40.72 17.80 -4.55
C MET A 1 39.21 17.72 -4.56
N THR A 2 38.63 16.79 -5.34
CA THR A 2 37.18 16.65 -5.52
C THR A 2 36.62 15.80 -4.37
N ILE A 3 35.77 16.39 -3.55
CA ILE A 3 35.00 15.65 -2.54
C ILE A 3 33.92 14.86 -3.31
N PRO A 4 33.80 13.53 -3.15
CA PRO A 4 32.70 12.80 -3.76
C PRO A 4 31.40 13.20 -3.04
N GLU A 5 30.48 13.82 -3.77
CA GLU A 5 29.28 14.49 -3.25
C GLU A 5 28.02 13.58 -3.27
N ASP A 6 28.18 12.25 -3.38
CA ASP A 6 27.07 11.33 -3.73
C ASP A 6 26.79 10.21 -2.71
N LEU A 7 27.03 10.45 -1.42
CA LEU A 7 26.52 9.54 -0.37
C LEU A 7 25.35 10.21 0.35
N GLU A 8 24.15 10.16 -0.25
CA GLU A 8 22.91 10.46 0.47
C GLU A 8 22.93 9.72 1.82
N PRO A 9 22.65 10.39 2.95
CA PRO A 9 22.65 9.72 4.25
C PRO A 9 21.65 8.56 4.23
N PRO A 10 21.97 7.43 4.89
CA PRO A 10 21.13 6.25 4.85
C PRO A 10 19.71 6.61 5.31
N LYS A 11 18.73 6.43 4.41
CA LYS A 11 17.33 6.76 4.68
C LYS A 11 16.87 6.00 5.92
N SER A 12 16.43 6.74 6.93
CA SER A 12 15.87 6.16 8.16
C SER A 12 14.75 5.18 7.80
N VAL A 13 14.68 4.05 8.50
CA VAL A 13 13.64 3.03 8.30
C VAL A 13 12.23 3.65 8.37
N LEU A 14 12.05 4.64 9.25
CA LEU A 14 10.80 5.39 9.39
C LEU A 14 10.48 6.24 8.16
N SER A 15 11.49 6.85 7.53
CA SER A 15 11.34 7.60 6.29
C SER A 15 10.94 6.68 5.14
N SER A 16 11.54 5.49 5.05
CA SER A 16 11.18 4.48 4.06
C SER A 16 9.75 3.94 4.25
N LEU A 17 9.33 3.70 5.50
CA LEU A 17 7.96 3.30 5.82
C LEU A 17 6.96 4.40 5.46
N ASN A 18 7.27 5.65 5.78
CA ASN A 18 6.40 6.77 5.44
C ASN A 18 6.29 6.97 3.92
N GLY A 19 7.42 6.91 3.21
CA GLY A 19 7.46 6.98 1.75
C GLY A 19 6.66 5.85 1.10
N TRP A 20 6.78 4.63 1.63
CA TRP A 20 5.96 3.50 1.18
C TRP A 20 4.47 3.73 1.43
N GLY A 21 4.08 4.10 2.64
CA GLY A 21 2.67 4.32 3.01
C GLY A 21 2.01 5.46 2.25
N SER A 22 2.75 6.52 1.92
CA SER A 22 2.27 7.67 1.15
C SER A 22 2.17 7.42 -0.37
N SER A 23 2.62 6.27 -0.86
CA SER A 23 2.61 5.93 -2.29
C SER A 23 1.32 5.23 -2.71
N SER A 24 0.95 5.35 -3.99
CA SER A 24 -0.17 4.61 -4.60
C SER A 24 0.19 3.16 -4.98
N MET A 25 1.50 2.87 -5.11
CA MET A 25 2.03 1.58 -5.56
C MET A 25 1.71 0.39 -4.62
N PRO A 26 1.75 0.52 -3.28
CA PRO A 26 1.45 -0.58 -2.38
C PRO A 26 0.03 -1.12 -2.54
N ALA A 27 -0.95 -0.22 -2.71
CA ALA A 27 -2.34 -0.56 -2.91
C ALA A 27 -2.56 -1.30 -4.23
N MET A 28 -2.00 -0.77 -5.33
CA MET A 28 -2.09 -1.42 -6.64
C MET A 28 -1.37 -2.76 -6.69
N GLY A 29 -0.15 -2.83 -6.16
CA GLY A 29 0.62 -4.07 -6.11
C GLY A 29 -0.13 -5.17 -5.36
N MET A 30 -0.77 -4.81 -4.25
CA MET A 30 -1.60 -5.73 -3.50
C MET A 30 -2.84 -6.17 -4.29
N ALA A 31 -3.55 -5.25 -4.95
CA ALA A 31 -4.68 -5.55 -5.80
C ALA A 31 -4.32 -6.52 -6.94
N THR A 32 -3.15 -6.32 -7.58
CA THR A 32 -2.62 -7.21 -8.62
C THR A 32 -2.33 -8.60 -8.07
N LEU A 33 -1.67 -8.73 -6.91
CA LEU A 33 -1.38 -10.03 -6.30
C LEU A 33 -2.64 -10.78 -5.90
N ILE A 34 -3.62 -10.09 -5.31
CA ILE A 34 -4.91 -10.68 -4.95
C ILE A 34 -5.61 -11.20 -6.20
N THR A 35 -5.61 -10.42 -7.28
CA THR A 35 -6.20 -10.82 -8.56
C THR A 35 -5.48 -12.03 -9.15
N ALA A 36 -4.14 -12.03 -9.17
CA ALA A 36 -3.35 -13.17 -9.66
C ALA A 36 -3.63 -14.47 -8.86
N LEU A 37 -3.89 -14.37 -7.56
CA LEU A 37 -4.23 -15.53 -6.73
C LEU A 37 -5.67 -16.01 -6.93
N HIS A 38 -6.62 -15.10 -7.05
CA HIS A 38 -8.05 -15.39 -6.83
C HIS A 38 -8.90 -15.25 -8.08
N TRP A 39 -8.32 -14.90 -9.23
CA TRP A 39 -9.01 -14.92 -10.52
C TRP A 39 -9.29 -16.36 -11.00
N ARG A 40 -8.35 -17.29 -10.80
CA ARG A 40 -8.48 -18.69 -11.24
C ARG A 40 -7.96 -19.68 -10.19
N PRO A 41 -8.85 -20.47 -9.52
CA PRO A 41 -10.31 -20.40 -9.58
C PRO A 41 -10.85 -19.09 -8.97
N PHE A 42 -11.97 -18.59 -9.48
CA PHE A 42 -12.56 -17.33 -9.03
C PHE A 42 -13.03 -17.43 -7.57
N GLN A 43 -12.52 -16.57 -6.69
CA GLN A 43 -12.96 -16.46 -5.30
C GLN A 43 -13.51 -15.06 -5.03
N ALA A 44 -14.83 -14.94 -4.91
CA ALA A 44 -15.49 -13.64 -4.74
C ALA A 44 -14.99 -12.86 -3.51
N LEU A 45 -14.85 -13.52 -2.35
CA LEU A 45 -14.51 -12.84 -1.09
C LEU A 45 -13.13 -12.13 -1.15
N PRO A 46 -12.02 -12.79 -1.54
CA PRO A 46 -10.76 -12.08 -1.76
C PRO A 46 -10.81 -11.05 -2.88
N MET A 47 -11.57 -11.31 -3.95
CA MET A 47 -11.68 -10.40 -5.09
C MET A 47 -12.35 -9.06 -4.75
N LEU A 48 -13.12 -8.97 -3.66
CA LEU A 48 -13.66 -7.69 -3.16
C LEU A 48 -12.57 -6.70 -2.73
N PHE A 49 -11.41 -7.19 -2.28
CA PHE A 49 -10.31 -6.31 -1.89
C PHE A 49 -9.67 -5.61 -3.09
N THR A 50 -9.73 -6.20 -4.28
CA THR A 50 -9.16 -5.61 -5.51
C THR A 50 -9.73 -4.22 -5.83
N PRO A 51 -11.06 -4.04 -6.00
CA PRO A 51 -11.62 -2.71 -6.28
C PRO A 51 -11.42 -1.74 -5.12
N LEU A 52 -11.44 -2.20 -3.86
CA LEU A 52 -11.18 -1.35 -2.69
C LEU A 52 -9.75 -0.82 -2.65
N LEU A 53 -8.76 -1.66 -2.97
CA LEU A 53 -7.36 -1.28 -3.04
C LEU A 53 -7.07 -0.41 -4.27
N MET A 54 -7.70 -0.68 -5.41
CA MET A 54 -7.63 0.21 -6.58
C MET A 54 -8.20 1.60 -6.27
N PHE A 55 -9.33 1.65 -5.56
CA PHE A 55 -9.91 2.92 -5.11
C PHE A 55 -8.95 3.66 -4.17
N SER A 56 -8.33 2.96 -3.22
CA SER A 56 -7.33 3.56 -2.34
C SER A 56 -6.13 4.13 -3.13
N SER A 57 -5.65 3.43 -4.15
CA SER A 57 -4.62 3.96 -5.06
C SER A 57 -5.09 5.21 -5.80
N TYR A 58 -6.34 5.26 -6.26
CA TYR A 58 -6.89 6.43 -6.92
C TYR A 58 -6.95 7.64 -5.99
N VAL A 59 -7.42 7.44 -4.75
CA VAL A 59 -7.48 8.48 -3.70
C VAL A 59 -6.09 9.04 -3.40
N ASN A 60 -5.06 8.19 -3.40
CA ASN A 60 -3.67 8.63 -3.28
C ASN A 60 -3.26 9.57 -4.42
N LEU A 61 -3.55 9.18 -5.67
CA LEU A 61 -3.25 9.99 -6.85
C LEU A 61 -4.04 11.31 -6.89
N ALA A 62 -5.25 11.32 -6.33
CA ALA A 62 -6.07 12.53 -6.13
C ALA A 62 -5.50 13.48 -5.07
N GLY A 63 -4.42 13.11 -4.38
CA GLY A 63 -3.75 13.96 -3.38
C GLY A 63 -4.21 13.75 -1.94
N PHE A 64 -4.94 12.67 -1.66
CA PHE A 64 -5.30 12.26 -0.30
C PHE A 64 -4.41 11.08 0.11
N LYS A 65 -3.12 11.35 0.32
CA LYS A 65 -2.09 10.35 0.66
C LYS A 65 -2.35 9.71 2.03
N MET A 66 -2.81 10.49 3.00
CA MET A 66 -3.12 10.06 4.37
C MET A 66 -4.32 9.12 4.40
N ASP A 67 -5.44 9.53 3.81
CA ASP A 67 -6.65 8.70 3.78
C ASP A 67 -6.43 7.44 2.95
N SER A 68 -5.72 7.54 1.83
CA SER A 68 -5.34 6.36 1.06
C SER A 68 -4.40 5.43 1.81
N ALA A 69 -3.43 5.94 2.58
CA ALA A 69 -2.56 5.13 3.43
C ALA A 69 -3.36 4.36 4.48
N GLY A 70 -4.33 5.02 5.13
CA GLY A 70 -5.23 4.40 6.10
C GLY A 70 -6.11 3.31 5.48
N MET A 71 -6.72 3.59 4.32
CA MET A 71 -7.51 2.60 3.57
C MET A 71 -6.65 1.40 3.14
N THR A 72 -5.46 1.65 2.61
CA THR A 72 -4.52 0.59 2.19
C THR A 72 -4.14 -0.28 3.38
N ALA A 73 -3.86 0.32 4.54
CA ALA A 73 -3.51 -0.41 5.75
C ALA A 73 -4.65 -1.29 6.26
N ALA A 74 -5.87 -0.73 6.29
CA ALA A 74 -7.07 -1.43 6.74
C ALA A 74 -7.42 -2.62 5.84
N TRP A 75 -7.47 -2.41 4.52
CA TRP A 75 -7.83 -3.47 3.57
C TRP A 75 -6.75 -4.54 3.44
N SER A 76 -5.48 -4.14 3.41
CA SER A 76 -4.36 -5.09 3.39
C SER A 76 -4.32 -5.92 4.67
N GLY A 77 -4.57 -5.29 5.83
CA GLY A 77 -4.59 -5.97 7.13
C GLY A 77 -5.75 -6.94 7.24
N MET A 78 -6.95 -6.52 6.81
CA MET A 78 -8.12 -7.38 6.74
C MET A 78 -7.86 -8.60 5.85
N TYR A 79 -7.28 -8.40 4.66
CA TYR A 79 -6.91 -9.50 3.78
C TYR A 79 -5.95 -10.48 4.49
N VAL A 80 -4.91 -9.97 5.16
CA VAL A 80 -3.95 -10.81 5.91
C VAL A 80 -4.64 -11.59 7.02
N LEU A 81 -5.49 -10.96 7.82
CA LEU A 81 -6.24 -11.62 8.89
C LEU A 81 -7.10 -12.77 8.35
N LEU A 82 -7.84 -12.53 7.26
CA LEU A 82 -8.65 -13.56 6.62
C LEU A 82 -7.79 -14.66 5.99
N ALA A 83 -6.66 -14.30 5.36
CA ALA A 83 -5.74 -15.23 4.74
C ALA A 83 -4.99 -16.11 5.77
N ALA A 84 -4.70 -15.58 6.94
CA ALA A 84 -4.08 -16.28 8.07
C ALA A 84 -5.06 -17.24 8.75
N ARG A 85 -6.34 -16.88 8.84
CA ARG A 85 -7.39 -17.74 9.40
C ARG A 85 -7.69 -18.97 8.54
N ARG A 86 -7.38 -18.94 7.25
CA ARG A 86 -7.58 -20.11 6.36
C ARG A 86 -6.64 -21.24 6.77
N ARG A 87 -7.19 -22.46 6.96
CA ARG A 87 -6.42 -23.67 7.32
C ARG A 87 -5.14 -23.76 6.48
N PRO A 88 -3.97 -24.02 7.10
CA PRO A 88 -2.73 -24.11 6.36
C PRO A 88 -2.86 -25.22 5.32
N ALA A 89 -2.56 -24.90 4.06
CA ALA A 89 -2.40 -25.92 3.05
C ALA A 89 -1.31 -26.88 3.56
N SER A 90 -1.49 -28.19 3.32
CA SER A 90 -0.48 -29.22 3.59
C SER A 90 0.92 -28.68 3.27
N LEU A 91 1.93 -28.97 4.11
CA LEU A 91 3.31 -28.47 3.95
C LEU A 91 3.84 -28.66 2.51
N ARG A 92 3.35 -29.68 1.79
CA ARG A 92 3.62 -29.93 0.36
C ARG A 92 3.15 -28.81 -0.59
N ASN A 93 2.03 -28.15 -0.31
CA ASN A 93 1.51 -27.05 -1.15
C ASN A 93 2.21 -25.71 -0.91
N LYS A 94 3.11 -25.62 0.08
CA LYS A 94 3.85 -24.39 0.38
C LYS A 94 4.99 -24.14 -0.61
N PHE A 95 5.59 -25.19 -1.17
CA PHE A 95 6.67 -25.11 -2.17
C PHE A 95 6.13 -25.09 -3.60
N THR A 96 5.08 -24.30 -3.86
CA THR A 96 4.51 -24.12 -5.21
C THR A 96 4.58 -22.66 -5.61
N LEU A 97 4.54 -22.35 -6.90
CA LEU A 97 4.49 -20.97 -7.39
C LEU A 97 3.31 -20.20 -6.76
N ARG A 98 2.14 -20.85 -6.64
CA ARG A 98 0.97 -20.28 -5.95
C ARG A 98 1.22 -20.04 -4.45
N GLY A 99 1.96 -20.94 -3.80
CA GLY A 99 2.41 -20.78 -2.42
C GLY A 99 3.32 -19.57 -2.25
N ALA A 100 4.27 -19.36 -3.16
CA ALA A 100 5.15 -18.20 -3.18
C ALA A 100 4.36 -16.90 -3.37
N VAL A 101 3.48 -16.80 -4.38
CA VAL A 101 2.65 -15.60 -4.59
C VAL A 101 1.74 -15.34 -3.40
N ARG A 102 1.20 -16.38 -2.74
CA ARG A 102 0.41 -16.21 -1.50
C ARG A 102 1.26 -15.65 -0.37
N ALA A 103 2.47 -16.16 -0.18
CA ALA A 103 3.39 -15.68 0.84
C ALA A 103 3.78 -14.22 0.57
N THR A 104 4.08 -13.86 -0.69
CA THR A 104 4.34 -12.49 -1.12
C THR A 104 3.13 -11.59 -0.86
N ALA A 105 1.91 -12.02 -1.21
CA ALA A 105 0.70 -11.24 -0.96
C ALA A 105 0.48 -11.02 0.55
N MET A 106 0.69 -12.03 1.38
CA MET A 106 0.58 -11.88 2.83
C MET A 106 1.67 -10.97 3.41
N GLY A 107 2.92 -11.13 2.95
CA GLY A 107 4.06 -10.30 3.39
C GLY A 107 3.89 -8.84 3.00
N LEU A 108 3.50 -8.58 1.74
CA LEU A 108 3.16 -7.24 1.27
C LEU A 108 1.97 -6.67 2.05
N GLY A 109 0.94 -7.48 2.31
CA GLY A 109 -0.21 -7.04 3.09
C GLY A 109 0.17 -6.58 4.50
N VAL A 110 1.05 -7.32 5.18
CA VAL A 110 1.59 -6.93 6.50
C VAL A 110 2.40 -5.63 6.39
N ALA A 111 3.30 -5.54 5.40
CA ALA A 111 4.10 -4.34 5.18
C ALA A 111 3.22 -3.11 4.92
N ASN A 112 2.17 -3.26 4.11
CA ASN A 112 1.19 -2.20 3.82
C ASN A 112 0.42 -1.78 5.07
N THR A 113 0.03 -2.72 5.93
CA THR A 113 -0.64 -2.41 7.19
C THR A 113 0.25 -1.62 8.13
N VAL A 114 1.51 -2.01 8.29
CA VAL A 114 2.45 -1.30 9.16
C VAL A 114 2.80 0.07 8.59
N ALA A 115 3.18 0.13 7.31
CA ALA A 115 3.60 1.38 6.67
C ALA A 115 2.45 2.37 6.53
N GLY A 116 1.30 1.93 5.99
CA GLY A 116 0.14 2.79 5.84
C GLY A 116 -0.47 3.19 7.18
N GLY A 117 -0.46 2.30 8.17
CA GLY A 117 -0.88 2.61 9.53
C GLY A 117 0.04 3.63 10.20
N TYR A 118 1.35 3.52 9.98
CA TYR A 118 2.32 4.52 10.45
C TYR A 118 2.07 5.88 9.78
N THR A 119 2.03 5.94 8.45
CA THR A 119 1.75 7.18 7.70
C THR A 119 0.44 7.82 8.16
N TYR A 120 -0.64 7.05 8.28
CA TYR A 120 -1.94 7.54 8.75
C TYR A 120 -1.88 8.10 10.18
N ALA A 121 -1.09 7.48 11.07
CA ALA A 121 -0.97 7.92 12.45
C ALA A 121 -0.06 9.15 12.63
N THR A 122 0.98 9.30 11.81
CA THR A 122 2.00 10.34 12.00
C THR A 122 1.91 11.52 11.05
N GLY A 123 1.14 11.43 9.97
CA GLY A 123 1.09 12.50 8.99
C GLY A 123 0.21 13.68 9.40
N ASP A 124 0.55 14.85 8.84
CA ASP A 124 -0.12 16.12 9.10
C ASP A 124 -1.12 16.43 7.98
N ARG A 125 -2.38 16.64 8.36
CA ARG A 125 -3.47 16.96 7.42
C ARG A 125 -3.33 18.34 6.80
N LYS A 126 -2.74 19.30 7.52
CA LYS A 126 -2.57 20.67 7.02
C LYS A 126 -1.54 20.72 5.90
N VAL A 127 -0.39 20.07 6.14
CA VAL A 127 0.68 19.95 5.14
C VAL A 127 0.17 19.23 3.88
N GLU A 128 -0.63 18.18 4.04
CA GLU A 128 -1.21 17.49 2.87
C GLU A 128 -2.17 18.39 2.07
N GLU A 129 -2.98 19.20 2.76
CA GLU A 129 -3.88 20.15 2.10
C GLU A 129 -3.09 21.23 1.33
N GLU A 130 -2.04 21.77 1.93
CA GLU A 130 -1.10 22.69 1.27
C GLU A 130 -0.47 22.04 0.02
N GLU A 131 0.06 20.82 0.14
CA GLU A 131 0.63 20.08 -1.01
C GLU A 131 -0.41 19.85 -2.13
N ARG A 132 -1.69 19.68 -1.78
CA ARG A 132 -2.77 19.50 -2.75
C ARG A 132 -3.09 20.79 -3.49
N VAL A 133 -3.11 21.92 -2.79
CA VAL A 133 -3.29 23.26 -3.36
C VAL A 133 -2.07 23.64 -4.23
N GLU A 134 -0.85 23.31 -3.81
CA GLU A 134 0.36 23.54 -4.60
C GLU A 134 0.38 22.71 -5.89
N ARG A 135 -0.04 21.44 -5.81
CA ARG A 135 -0.13 20.51 -6.95
C ARG A 135 -1.38 20.69 -7.80
N ASP A 136 -2.20 21.68 -7.51
CA ASP A 136 -3.43 21.94 -8.23
C ASP A 136 -3.15 22.42 -9.65
N ARG A 137 -3.10 21.46 -10.57
CA ARG A 137 -2.93 21.72 -12.00
C ARG A 137 -4.18 22.28 -12.65
N TRP A 138 -5.34 22.15 -12.01
CA TRP A 138 -6.64 22.44 -12.62
C TRP A 138 -7.27 23.73 -12.09
N GLY A 139 -6.64 24.42 -11.13
CA GLY A 139 -7.11 25.70 -10.59
C GLY A 139 -8.42 25.59 -9.81
N MET A 140 -8.64 24.46 -9.15
CA MET A 140 -9.78 24.19 -8.29
C MET A 140 -9.71 24.94 -6.96
N TYR A 141 -8.51 25.31 -6.49
CA TYR A 141 -8.30 26.01 -5.23
C TYR A 141 -8.02 27.50 -5.47
N ASN A 142 -8.79 28.36 -4.81
CA ASN A 142 -8.49 29.79 -4.75
C ASN A 142 -7.29 30.00 -3.83
N LYS A 143 -6.17 30.48 -4.38
CA LYS A 143 -5.02 30.95 -3.61
C LYS A 143 -5.32 32.38 -3.16
N GLU A 144 -5.82 32.53 -1.92
CA GLU A 144 -5.94 33.85 -1.27
C GLU A 144 -4.58 34.37 -0.79
#